data_AF-A0A267D9V1-F1
#
_entry.id   AF-A0A267D9V1-F1
#
_cell.length_a   1.000
_cell.length_b   1.000
_cell.length_c   1.000
_cell.angle_alpha   90.00
_cell.angle_beta   90.00
_cell.angle_gamma   90.00
#
_symmetry.space_group_name_H-M   'P 1'
#
loop_
_entity.id
_entity.type
_entity.pdbx_description
1 polymer ?
#
loop_
_entity_poly.entity_id
_entity_poly.type
_entity_poly.pdbx_seq_one_letter_code
_entity_poly.pdbx_strand_id
1 'polypeptide(L)' 'MRLINFVRPVSPPYSLDRIEREFVTDTLTPGNPTLADLGVQLTPLEHRIHWEIKPYRLYNYYWASIGEFPEPDPPPLAH' A
#
# COMPACT_ATOMS: atom_id res chain seq x y z
N MET A 1 7.40 -11.26 23.57
CA MET A 1 6.53 -10.52 22.63
C MET A 1 6.39 -11.38 21.37
N ARG A 2 5.22 -11.99 21.14
CA ARG A 2 4.98 -12.90 20.00
C ARG A 2 4.88 -12.06 18.73
N LEU A 3 5.84 -12.23 17.82
CA LEU A 3 5.75 -11.71 16.46
C LEU A 3 4.54 -12.38 15.79
N ILE A 4 3.55 -11.57 15.44
CA ILE A 4 2.41 -12.02 14.65
C ILE A 4 2.95 -12.62 13.34
N ASN A 5 2.51 -13.84 13.08
CA ASN A 5 2.87 -14.62 11.91
C ASN A 5 2.60 -13.82 10.63
N PHE A 6 3.64 -13.31 9.97
CA PHE A 6 3.57 -12.94 8.57
C PHE A 6 3.58 -14.24 7.76
N VAL A 7 2.41 -14.87 7.65
CA VAL A 7 2.22 -16.06 6.82
C VAL A 7 2.30 -15.62 5.36
N ARG A 8 3.50 -15.62 4.77
CA ARG A 8 3.62 -15.78 3.31
C ARG A 8 3.28 -17.24 3.01
N PRO A 9 2.30 -17.53 2.15
CA PRO A 9 2.08 -18.91 1.72
C PRO A 9 3.30 -19.36 0.90
N VAL A 10 4.14 -20.18 1.52
CA VAL A 10 4.93 -21.29 0.94
C VAL A 10 5.56 -21.02 -0.43
N SER A 11 6.48 -20.06 -0.53
CA SER A 11 7.36 -19.93 -1.69
C SER A 11 8.70 -19.32 -1.27
N PRO A 12 9.85 -19.85 -1.73
CA PRO A 12 11.15 -19.23 -1.52
C PRO A 12 11.13 -17.78 -2.05
N PRO A 13 11.91 -16.86 -1.45
CA PRO A 13 11.91 -15.46 -1.86
C PRO A 13 12.24 -15.26 -3.34
N TYR A 14 12.96 -16.22 -3.94
CA TYR A 14 13.29 -16.27 -5.36
C TYR A 14 12.93 -17.65 -5.92
N SER A 15 12.27 -17.68 -7.08
CA SER A 15 12.01 -18.88 -7.87
C SER A 15 11.98 -18.51 -9.35
N LEU A 16 12.26 -19.47 -10.23
CA LEU A 16 12.17 -19.23 -11.69
C LEU A 16 10.76 -18.82 -12.10
N ASP A 17 9.73 -19.48 -11.56
CA ASP A 17 8.32 -19.11 -11.80
C ASP A 17 8.01 -17.66 -11.41
N ARG A 18 8.65 -17.16 -10.35
CA ARG A 18 8.45 -15.78 -9.88
C ARG A 18 9.14 -14.78 -10.80
N ILE A 19 10.31 -15.11 -11.32
CA ILE A 19 10.99 -14.32 -12.33
C ILE A 19 10.11 -14.23 -13.58
N GLU A 20 9.65 -15.35 -14.12
CA GLU A 20 8.76 -15.34 -15.29
C GLU A 20 7.50 -14.52 -15.04
N ARG A 21 6.86 -14.66 -13.88
CA ARG A 21 5.66 -13.88 -13.53
C ARG A 21 5.91 -12.38 -13.45
N GLU A 22 7.03 -11.93 -12.88
CA GLU A 22 7.33 -10.51 -12.69
C GLU A 22 7.75 -9.80 -13.99
N PHE A 23 8.15 -10.56 -15.02
CA PHE A 23 8.62 -10.01 -16.31
C PHE A 23 7.57 -10.07 -17.44
N VAL A 24 6.38 -10.61 -17.17
CA VAL A 24 5.23 -10.62 -18.10
C VAL A 24 4.36 -9.38 -17.84
N THR A 25 3.86 -8.75 -18.91
CA THR A 25 2.98 -7.59 -18.80
C THR A 25 1.53 -7.99 -18.57
N ASP A 26 0.84 -7.29 -17.67
CA ASP A 26 -0.59 -7.46 -17.44
C ASP A 26 -1.41 -7.11 -18.70
N THR A 27 -2.44 -7.92 -18.97
CA THR A 27 -3.38 -7.68 -20.09
C THR A 27 -4.81 -7.83 -19.59
N LEU A 28 -5.72 -7.01 -20.14
CA LEU A 28 -7.14 -7.18 -19.89
C LEU A 28 -7.67 -8.36 -20.70
N THR A 29 -8.32 -9.31 -20.02
CA THR A 29 -8.97 -10.44 -20.70
C THR A 29 -10.26 -9.96 -21.37
N PRO A 30 -10.36 -9.99 -22.71
CA PRO A 30 -11.56 -9.54 -23.40
C PRO A 30 -12.76 -10.40 -23.03
N GLY A 31 -13.91 -9.76 -22.77
CA GLY A 31 -15.17 -10.45 -22.47
C GLY A 31 -15.35 -10.86 -21.01
N ASN A 32 -14.35 -10.65 -20.14
CA ASN A 32 -14.51 -10.90 -18.71
C ASN A 32 -15.06 -9.66 -17.99
N PRO A 33 -15.98 -9.84 -17.01
CA PRO A 33 -16.44 -8.74 -16.17
C PRO A 33 -15.30 -8.22 -15.30
N THR A 34 -15.30 -6.91 -15.11
CA THR A 34 -14.38 -6.17 -14.23
C THR A 34 -14.97 -6.02 -12.83
N LEU A 35 -14.15 -5.56 -11.88
CA LEU A 35 -14.64 -5.22 -10.54
C LEU A 35 -15.67 -4.08 -10.56
N ALA A 36 -15.66 -3.22 -11.58
CA ALA A 36 -16.65 -2.16 -11.74
C ALA A 36 -18.05 -2.73 -12.03
N ASP A 37 -18.13 -3.85 -12.75
CA ASP A 37 -19.42 -4.52 -13.07
C ASP A 37 -20.07 -5.15 -11.83
N LEU A 38 -19.27 -5.43 -10.79
CA LEU A 38 -19.75 -5.90 -9.49
C LEU A 38 -20.12 -4.73 -8.54
N GLY A 39 -19.99 -3.47 -8.99
CA GLY A 39 -20.25 -2.28 -8.19
C GLY A 39 -19.12 -1.94 -7.20
N VAL A 40 -17.91 -2.48 -7.39
CA VAL A 40 -16.76 -2.21 -6.52
C VAL A 40 -16.02 -0.96 -7.00
N GLN A 41 -15.88 0.02 -6.12
CA GLN A 41 -15.07 1.20 -6.37
C GLN A 41 -13.57 0.86 -6.26
N LEU A 42 -12.83 1.06 -7.34
CA LEU A 42 -11.37 0.90 -7.34
C LEU A 42 -10.73 1.99 -6.49
N THR A 43 -9.79 1.59 -5.64
CA THR A 43 -8.96 2.50 -4.85
C THR A 43 -7.56 2.54 -5.47
N PRO A 44 -7.03 3.72 -5.84
CA PRO A 44 -5.66 3.83 -6.33
C PRO A 44 -4.66 3.35 -5.28
N LEU A 45 -3.57 2.74 -5.75
CA LEU A 45 -2.55 2.13 -4.90
C LEU A 45 -1.95 3.15 -3.93
N GLU A 46 -1.75 4.39 -4.40
CA GLU A 46 -1.14 5.51 -3.70
C GLU A 46 -1.85 5.83 -2.37
N HIS A 47 -3.16 5.64 -2.30
CA HIS A 47 -3.93 5.87 -1.08
C HIS A 47 -3.64 4.86 0.03
N ARG A 48 -3.15 3.66 -0.30
CA ARG A 48 -2.95 2.57 0.67
C ARG A 48 -1.50 2.15 0.83
N ILE A 49 -0.68 2.28 -0.21
CA ILE A 49 0.69 1.73 -0.27
C ILE A 49 1.57 2.19 0.88
N HIS A 50 1.39 3.44 1.36
CA HIS A 50 2.19 3.99 2.44
C HIS A 50 2.05 3.21 3.76
N TRP A 51 0.89 2.62 4.03
CA TRP A 51 0.69 1.78 5.22
C TRP A 51 1.40 0.43 5.07
N GLU A 52 1.35 -0.16 3.87
CA GLU A 52 1.95 -1.46 3.57
C GLU A 52 3.49 -1.41 3.58
N ILE A 53 4.08 -0.32 3.06
CA ILE A 53 5.54 -0.15 3.03
C ILE A 53 6.11 0.42 4.33
N LYS A 54 5.26 0.89 5.26
CA LYS A 54 5.68 1.55 6.51
C LYS A 54 6.69 0.72 7.34
N PRO A 55 6.57 -0.61 7.48
CA PRO A 55 7.54 -1.42 8.22
C PRO A 55 8.92 -1.49 7.55
N TYR A 56 8.98 -1.28 6.24
CA TYR A 56 10.20 -1.35 5.42
C TYR A 56 10.86 0.02 5.22
N ARG A 57 10.21 1.10 5.66
CA ARG A 57 10.75 2.45 5.60
C ARG A 57 11.80 2.66 6.69
N LEU A 58 12.99 3.11 6.30
CA LEU A 58 14.05 3.49 7.22
C LEU A 58 13.58 4.66 8.11
N TYR A 59 13.82 4.57 9.42
CA TYR A 59 13.35 5.55 10.42
C TYR A 59 11.83 5.82 10.36
N ASN A 60 10.99 4.78 10.29
CA ASN A 60 9.53 4.95 10.19
C ASN A 60 8.86 5.64 11.41
N TYR A 61 9.59 5.80 12.51
CA TYR A 61 9.21 6.55 13.70
C TYR A 61 9.60 8.03 13.62
N TYR A 62 10.44 8.39 12.65
CA TYR A 62 10.94 9.75 12.41
C TYR A 62 10.21 10.34 11.20
N TRP A 63 9.53 11.47 11.43
CA TRP A 63 9.09 12.34 10.34
C TRP A 63 10.30 13.20 9.94
N ALA A 64 10.63 13.28 8.65
CA ALA A 64 11.89 13.86 8.18
C ALA A 64 12.14 15.31 8.66
N SER A 65 11.08 16.06 8.97
CA SER A 65 11.14 17.43 9.48
C SER A 65 10.03 17.70 10.51
N ILE A 66 10.39 18.23 11.68
CA ILE A 66 9.46 18.88 12.62
C ILE A 66 9.14 20.27 12.04
N GLY A 67 7.88 20.54 11.68
CA GLY A 67 7.45 21.83 11.10
C GLY A 67 7.21 21.87 9.58
N GLU A 68 7.11 20.72 8.91
CA GLU A 68 6.86 20.64 7.44
C GLU A 68 5.41 20.96 7.02
N PHE A 69 4.48 20.98 7.98
CA PHE A 69 3.10 21.45 7.79
C PHE A 69 2.85 22.69 8.66
N PRO A 70 2.08 23.69 8.18
CA PRO A 70 1.68 24.81 9.01
C PRO A 70 0.91 24.29 10.22
N GLU A 71 1.19 24.85 11.40
CA GLU A 71 0.39 24.58 12.59
C GLU A 71 -1.06 24.97 12.29
N PRO A 72 -2.05 24.11 12.62
CA PRO A 72 -3.45 24.46 12.40
C PRO A 72 -3.77 25.71 13.21
N ASP A 73 -4.45 26.67 12.58
CA ASP A 73 -4.90 27.87 13.28
C ASP A 73 -5.73 27.46 14.51
N PRO A 74 -5.56 28.17 15.64
CA PRO A 74 -6.35 27.90 16.83
C PRO A 74 -7.84 28.02 16.49
N PRO A 75 -8.70 27.17 17.11
CA PRO A 75 -10.13 27.21 16.84
C PRO A 75 -10.66 28.62 17.12
N PRO A 76 -11.60 29.14 16.28
CA PRO A 76 -12.14 30.48 16.48
C PRO A 76 -12.77 30.56 17.87
N LEU A 77 -12.43 31.62 18.61
CA LEU A 77 -13.08 31.91 19.89
C LEU A 77 -14.58 32.08 19.61
N ALA A 78 -15.39 31.24 20.24
CA ALA A 78 -16.84 31.36 20.16
C ALA A 78 -17.24 32.75 20.69
N HIS A 79 -17.74 33.60 19.79
CA HIS A 79 -18.42 34.85 20.12
C HIS A 79 -19.91 34.59 20.35
#